data_AF-A0A961FCR5-F1
#
_entry.id   AF-A0A961FCR5-F1
#
_cell.length_a   1.000
_cell.length_b   1.000
_cell.length_c   1.000
_cell.angle_alpha   90.00
_cell.angle_beta   90.00
_cell.angle_gamma   90.00
#
_symmetry.space_group_name_H-M   'P 1'
#
loop_
_entity.id
_entity.type
_entity.pdbx_description
1 polymer ?
#
loop_
_entity_poly.entity_id
_entity_poly.type
_entity_poly.pdbx_seq_one_letter_code
_entity_poly.pdbx_strand_id
1 'polypeptide(L)'
;MGTSDESPLESRPPTLEDLVELCRQLNDKGVHYIVVGGMAVIQHGFVRATEDIDLLLEATPENEKKLKEALLYLPDQAIKEVEIGDLAK
;
A
#
# COMPACT_ATOMS: atom_id res chain seq x y z
N MET A 1 -32.18 -9.56 7.22
CA MET A 1 -32.10 -8.67 6.06
C MET A 1 -31.34 -7.42 6.51
N GLY A 2 -30.02 -7.50 6.59
CA GLY A 2 -29.15 -6.38 6.95
C GLY A 2 -28.51 -5.88 5.68
N THR A 3 -28.76 -4.62 5.34
CA THR A 3 -28.22 -3.94 4.17
C THR A 3 -26.70 -3.94 4.24
N SER A 4 -26.04 -4.73 3.39
CA SER A 4 -24.64 -4.53 3.07
C SER A 4 -24.53 -3.14 2.45
N ASP A 5 -23.80 -2.26 3.12
CA ASP A 5 -23.39 -0.96 2.61
C ASP A 5 -22.39 -1.21 1.46
N GLU A 6 -22.90 -1.62 0.30
CA GLU A 6 -22.14 -1.71 -0.95
C GLU A 6 -22.06 -0.31 -1.57
N SER A 7 -21.44 0.60 -0.84
CA SER A 7 -20.89 1.81 -1.45
C SER A 7 -19.75 1.35 -2.39
N PRO A 8 -19.72 1.82 -3.65
CA PRO A 8 -18.67 1.43 -4.59
C PRO A 8 -17.29 1.78 -4.01
N LEU A 9 -16.31 0.90 -4.23
CA LEU A 9 -14.92 1.18 -3.89
C LEU A 9 -14.42 2.31 -4.79
N GLU A 10 -14.37 3.53 -4.25
CA GLU A 10 -13.84 4.69 -4.92
C GLU A 10 -12.43 5.00 -4.43
N SER A 11 -11.53 5.28 -5.38
CA SER A 11 -10.20 5.79 -5.05
C SER A 11 -10.29 7.23 -4.56
N ARG A 12 -9.51 7.57 -3.53
CA ARG A 12 -9.37 8.92 -2.99
C ARG A 12 -7.92 9.19 -2.61
N PRO A 13 -7.50 10.47 -2.51
CA PRO A 13 -6.19 10.80 -1.99
C PRO A 13 -5.97 10.18 -0.59
N PRO A 14 -4.76 9.64 -0.33
CA PRO A 14 -4.42 9.06 0.95
C PRO A 14 -4.27 10.13 2.03
N THR A 15 -4.66 9.77 3.24
CA THR A 15 -4.39 10.54 4.45
C THR A 15 -3.13 10.01 5.13
N LEU A 16 -2.65 10.72 6.17
CA LEU A 16 -1.56 10.21 7.00
C LEU A 16 -1.96 8.93 7.75
N GLU A 17 -3.23 8.79 8.12
CA GLU A 17 -3.73 7.59 8.80
C GLU A 17 -3.68 6.36 7.88
N ASP A 18 -4.02 6.53 6.60
CA ASP A 18 -3.91 5.46 5.60
C ASP A 18 -2.45 5.01 5.45
N LEU A 19 -1.51 5.96 5.40
CA LEU A 19 -0.08 5.64 5.36
C LEU A 19 0.37 4.87 6.59
N VAL A 20 -0.05 5.30 7.79
CA VAL A 20 0.32 4.63 9.04
C VAL A 20 -0.24 3.21 9.11
N GLU A 21 -1.49 3.01 8.67
CA GLU A 21 -2.11 1.69 8.62
C GLU A 21 -1.40 0.78 7.61
N LEU A 22 -1.12 1.30 6.40
CA LEU A 22 -0.35 0.55 5.40
C LEU A 22 1.03 0.15 5.95
N CYS A 23 1.76 1.09 6.56
CA CYS A 23 3.05 0.80 7.17
C CYS A 23 2.96 -0.26 8.27
N ARG A 24 1.92 -0.23 9.11
CA ARG A 24 1.68 -1.24 10.15
C ARG A 24 1.52 -2.63 9.52
N GLN A 25 0.67 -2.76 8.53
CA GLN A 25 0.43 -4.03 7.83
C GLN A 25 1.68 -4.59 7.16
N LEU A 26 2.49 -3.73 6.53
CA LEU A 26 3.77 -4.11 5.93
C LEU A 26 4.80 -4.54 6.98
N ASN A 27 4.88 -3.81 8.10
CA ASN A 27 5.80 -4.11 9.20
C ASN A 27 5.47 -5.44 9.88
N ASP A 28 4.19 -5.72 10.10
CA ASP A 28 3.72 -6.97 10.73
C ASP A 28 4.06 -8.21 9.89
N LYS A 29 4.14 -8.05 8.56
CA LYS A 29 4.59 -9.09 7.63
C LYS A 29 6.10 -9.10 7.39
N GLY A 30 6.84 -8.16 7.97
CA GLY A 30 8.29 -8.03 7.81
C GLY A 30 8.69 -7.76 6.37
N VAL A 31 7.93 -6.90 5.67
CA VAL A 31 8.25 -6.43 4.32
C VAL A 31 9.41 -5.44 4.39
N HIS A 32 10.37 -5.58 3.48
CA HIS A 32 11.48 -4.65 3.28
C HIS A 32 11.06 -3.58 2.27
N TYR A 33 10.76 -2.39 2.76
CA TYR A 33 10.31 -1.25 1.95
C TYR A 33 10.81 0.09 2.51
N ILE A 34 10.74 1.13 1.69
CA ILE A 34 10.94 2.53 2.06
C ILE A 34 9.78 3.34 1.47
N VAL A 35 9.19 4.23 2.26
CA VAL A 35 8.20 5.20 1.77
C VAL A 35 8.92 6.27 0.98
N VAL A 36 8.48 6.51 -0.26
CA VAL A 36 9.04 7.52 -1.15
C VAL A 36 7.95 8.45 -1.67
N GLY A 37 8.27 9.33 -2.62
CA GLY A 37 7.27 10.11 -3.34
C GLY A 37 6.59 11.20 -2.51
N GLY A 38 5.31 11.45 -2.82
CA GLY A 38 4.56 12.61 -2.31
C GLY A 38 4.38 12.59 -0.79
N MET A 39 4.01 11.44 -0.24
CA MET A 39 3.77 11.27 1.19
C MET A 39 5.06 11.43 2.02
N ALA A 40 6.21 10.99 1.50
CA ALA A 40 7.50 11.21 2.16
C ALA A 40 7.84 12.71 2.26
N VAL A 41 7.56 13.48 1.21
CA VAL A 41 7.79 14.94 1.18
C VAL A 41 6.89 15.68 2.18
N ILE A 42 5.62 15.28 2.27
CA ILE A 42 4.65 15.84 3.23
C ILE A 42 5.13 15.64 4.66
N GLN A 43 5.64 14.45 4.99
CA GLN A 43 6.16 14.13 6.33
C GLN A 43 7.33 15.05 6.76
N HIS A 44 8.09 15.59 5.81
CA HIS A 44 9.18 16.54 6.06
C HIS A 44 8.74 18.02 6.10
N GLY A 45 7.43 18.29 6.14
CA GLY A 45 6.88 19.64 6.33
C GLY A 45 6.71 20.44 5.05
N PHE A 46 6.81 19.80 3.89
CA PHE A 46 6.59 20.45 2.60
C PHE A 46 5.19 20.15 2.07
N VAL A 47 4.47 21.19 1.66
CA VAL A 47 3.14 21.04 1.09
C VAL A 47 3.25 20.49 -0.34
N ARG A 48 2.68 19.32 -0.57
CA ARG A 48 2.55 18.69 -1.89
C ARG A 48 1.21 17.97 -1.97
N ALA A 49 0.54 18.07 -3.12
CA ALA A 49 -0.60 17.21 -3.42
C ALA A 49 -0.07 15.88 -3.97
N THR A 50 -0.61 14.77 -3.46
CA THR A 50 -0.36 13.41 -3.94
C THR A 50 -1.66 12.65 -3.84
N GLU A 51 -1.97 11.81 -4.83
CA GLU A 51 -3.19 11.00 -4.84
C GLU A 51 -2.88 9.53 -4.49
N ASP A 52 -1.60 9.25 -4.18
CA ASP A 52 -1.01 7.92 -4.17
C ASP A 52 -0.01 7.80 -3.01
N ILE A 53 0.26 6.55 -2.61
CA ILE A 53 1.37 6.19 -1.71
C ILE A 53 2.42 5.42 -2.52
N ASP A 54 3.62 5.98 -2.60
CA ASP A 54 4.73 5.35 -3.31
C ASP A 54 5.64 4.58 -2.34
N LEU A 55 5.93 3.31 -2.68
CA LEU A 55 6.84 2.45 -1.92
C LEU A 55 7.98 1.96 -2.82
N LEU A 56 9.21 2.06 -2.33
CA LEU A 56 10.36 1.37 -2.90
C LEU A 56 10.56 0.05 -2.14
N LEU A 57 10.62 -1.06 -2.87
CA LEU A 57 10.69 -2.41 -2.31
C LEU A 57 12.03 -3.07 -2.63
N GLU A 58 12.50 -3.93 -1.74
CA GLU A 58 13.54 -4.89 -2.09
C GLU A 58 12.97 -5.94 -3.07
N ALA A 59 13.51 -6.01 -4.29
CA ALA A 59 13.03 -6.86 -5.38
C ALA A 59 13.48 -8.33 -5.22
N THR A 60 13.01 -8.98 -4.16
CA THR A 60 13.20 -10.43 -3.93
C THR A 60 11.85 -11.16 -3.93
N PRO A 61 11.77 -12.40 -4.45
CA PRO A 61 10.53 -13.18 -4.43
C PRO A 61 9.95 -13.40 -3.03
N GLU A 62 10.82 -13.49 -2.01
CA GLU A 62 10.42 -13.62 -0.61
C GLU A 62 9.74 -12.35 -0.10
N ASN A 63 10.28 -11.18 -0.45
CA ASN A 63 9.71 -9.90 -0.05
C ASN A 63 8.39 -9.62 -0.77
N GLU A 64 8.29 -9.98 -2.05
CA GLU A 64 7.05 -9.88 -2.82
C GLU A 64 5.93 -10.77 -2.24
N LYS A 65 6.25 -11.99 -1.78
CA LYS A 65 5.25 -12.85 -1.10
C LYS A 65 4.71 -12.18 0.17
N LYS A 66 5.60 -11.63 0.99
CA LYS A 66 5.20 -10.89 2.21
C LYS A 66 4.37 -9.66 1.87
N LEU A 67 4.75 -8.92 0.82
CA LEU A 67 3.99 -7.77 0.33
C LEU A 67 2.59 -8.18 -0.11
N LYS A 68 2.46 -9.27 -0.89
CA LYS A 68 1.16 -9.79 -1.32
C LYS A 68 0.28 -10.10 -0.12
N GLU A 69 0.80 -10.79 0.89
CA GLU A 69 0.06 -11.07 2.12
C GLU A 69 -0.33 -9.80 2.89
N ALA A 70 0.57 -8.82 2.96
CA ALA A 70 0.35 -7.58 3.70
C ALA A 70 -0.79 -6.73 3.12
N LEU A 71 -0.96 -6.74 1.79
CA LEU A 71 -1.94 -5.91 1.08
C LEU A 71 -3.32 -6.57 0.94
N LEU A 72 -3.50 -7.84 1.31
CA LEU A 72 -4.79 -8.53 1.19
C LEU A 72 -5.92 -7.97 2.08
N TYR A 73 -5.57 -7.12 3.06
CA TYR A 73 -6.54 -6.42 3.89
C TYR A 73 -7.28 -5.29 3.14
N LEU A 74 -6.72 -4.83 2.02
CA LEU A 74 -7.37 -3.80 1.20
C LEU A 74 -8.66 -4.34 0.58
N PRO A 75 -9.72 -3.52 0.50
CA PRO A 75 -11.04 -4.00 0.06
C PRO A 75 -11.10 -4.52 -1.38
N ASP A 76 -10.34 -3.92 -2.29
CA ASP A 76 -10.32 -4.26 -3.71
C ASP A 76 -9.53 -5.53 -4.01
N GLN A 77 -8.61 -5.90 -3.11
CA GLN A 77 -7.70 -7.04 -3.24
C GLN A 77 -6.95 -7.09 -4.58
N ALA A 78 -6.69 -5.91 -5.18
CA ALA A 78 -6.03 -5.78 -6.49
C ALA A 78 -4.65 -6.47 -6.53
N ILE A 79 -4.02 -6.62 -5.37
CA ILE A 79 -2.74 -7.34 -5.22
C ILE A 79 -2.78 -8.80 -5.71
N LYS A 80 -3.96 -9.40 -5.86
CA LYS A 80 -4.10 -10.75 -6.42
C LYS A 80 -3.65 -10.82 -7.88
N GLU A 81 -3.68 -9.71 -8.62
CA GLU A 81 -3.30 -9.62 -10.03
C GLU A 81 -1.78 -9.52 -10.25
N VAL A 82 -1.02 -9.18 -9.20
CA VAL A 82 0.44 -9.06 -9.27
C VAL A 82 1.08 -10.44 -9.11
N GLU A 83 1.93 -10.87 -10.03
CA GLU A 83 2.63 -12.14 -9.91
C GLU A 83 3.98 -11.99 -9.20
N ILE A 84 4.43 -13.06 -8.55
CA ILE A 84 5.78 -13.09 -7.97
C ILE A 84 6.80 -13.09 -9.12
N GLY A 85 7.74 -12.16 -9.09
CA GLY A 85 8.75 -11.86 -10.10
C GLY A 85 8.45 -10.60 -10.90
N ASP A 86 7.31 -9.94 -10.69
CA ASP A 86 6.96 -8.73 -11.43
C ASP A 86 7.86 -7.53 -11.11
N LEU A 87 8.46 -7.45 -9.90
CA LEU A 87 9.34 -6.34 -9.54
C LEU A 87 10.78 -6.50 -10.07
N ALA A 88 11.15 -7.69 -10.53
CA ALA A 88 12.50 -8.00 -11.00
C ALA A 88 12.63 -7.96 -12.54
N LYS A 89 11.57 -7.58 -13.26
CA LYS A 89 11.54 -7.49 -14.73
C LYS A 89 12.21 -6.23 -15.28
#